data_AF-A0A536SZX8-F1
#
_entry.id   AF-A0A536SZX8-F1
#
_cell.length_a   1.000
_cell.length_b   1.000
_cell.length_c   1.000
_cell.angle_alpha   90.00
_cell.angle_beta   90.00
_cell.angle_gamma   90.00
#
_symmetry.space_group_name_H-M   'P 1'
#
loop_
_entity.id
_entity.type
_entity.pdbx_description
1 polymer ?
#
loop_
_entity_poly.entity_id
_entity_poly.type
_entity_poly.pdbx_seq_one_letter_code
_entity_poly.pdbx_strand_id
1 'polypeptide(L)'
;MTAYKSAEGVYSGQLYRTNGAPFSAYVPPATATLIGAGTLTFSSATTGTFAYAVNDGANVATQTKTIELQTFGPVPTCVWGAQPDLTLAT
;
A
#
# COMPACT_ATOMS: atom_id res chain seq x y z
N MET A 1 -4.41 3.96 5.74
CA MET A 1 -5.48 3.26 5.00
C MET A 1 -5.43 1.80 5.40
N THR A 2 -6.53 1.24 5.90
CA THR A 2 -6.70 -0.21 5.91
C THR A 2 -7.26 -0.58 4.55
N ALA A 3 -6.53 -1.39 3.77
CA ALA A 3 -6.90 -1.77 2.41
C ALA A 3 -7.35 -3.23 2.37
N TYR A 4 -8.59 -3.45 1.96
CA TYR A 4 -9.15 -4.80 1.79
C TYR A 4 -8.89 -5.30 0.38
N LYS A 5 -8.58 -6.60 0.27
CA LYS A 5 -8.41 -7.26 -1.02
C LYS A 5 -9.77 -7.35 -1.72
N SER A 6 -9.90 -6.75 -2.90
CA SER A 6 -11.10 -6.82 -3.73
C SER A 6 -10.95 -7.79 -4.91
N ALA A 7 -9.71 -8.01 -5.36
CA ALA A 7 -9.37 -9.00 -6.38
C ALA A 7 -7.90 -9.46 -6.22
N GLU A 8 -7.45 -10.39 -7.06
CA GLU A 8 -6.02 -10.72 -7.13
C GLU A 8 -5.19 -9.48 -7.45
N GLY A 9 -4.17 -9.20 -6.63
CA GLY A 9 -3.32 -8.02 -6.79
C GLY A 9 -3.99 -6.67 -6.51
N VAL A 10 -5.30 -6.61 -6.22
CA VAL A 10 -6.05 -5.34 -6.04
C VAL A 10 -6.53 -5.19 -4.60
N TYR A 11 -6.17 -4.06 -3.99
CA TYR A 11 -6.51 -3.72 -2.61
C TYR A 11 -7.01 -2.27 -2.53
N SER A 12 -8.17 -2.06 -1.92
CA SER A 12 -8.79 -0.73 -1.84
C SER A 12 -9.17 -0.37 -0.41
N GLY A 13 -9.11 0.92 -0.10
CA GLY A 13 -9.47 1.41 1.23
C GLY A 13 -9.73 2.90 1.27
N GLN A 14 -10.18 3.33 2.45
CA GLN A 14 -10.44 4.74 2.73
C GLN A 14 -9.15 5.47 3.14
N LEU A 15 -9.00 6.70 2.65
CA LEU A 15 -7.92 7.63 2.99
C LEU A 15 -8.42 8.62 4.03
N TYR A 16 -7.66 8.74 5.11
CA TYR A 16 -7.98 9.64 6.21
C TYR A 16 -6.86 10.66 6.38
N ARG A 17 -7.25 11.92 6.63
CA ARG A 17 -6.35 12.99 7.05
C ARG A 17 -6.36 13.08 8.57
N THR A 18 -5.19 13.29 9.15
CA THR A 18 -5.03 13.70 10.54
C THR A 18 -4.22 14.99 10.55
N ASN A 19 -4.64 15.96 11.38
CA ASN A 19 -3.90 17.20 11.60
C ASN A 19 -3.54 17.27 13.08
N GLY A 20 -2.25 17.15 13.38
CA GLY A 20 -1.72 17.27 14.73
C GLY A 20 -1.05 18.62 14.96
N ALA A 21 -0.64 18.90 16.20
CA ALA A 21 0.23 20.02 16.51
C ALA A 21 1.68 19.75 16.09
N PRO A 22 2.51 20.79 15.99
CA PRO A 22 3.96 20.63 15.89
C PRO A 22 4.53 19.76 17.00
N PHE A 23 5.65 19.10 16.73
CA PHE A 23 6.32 18.19 17.67
C PHE A 23 6.62 18.82 19.04
N SER A 24 6.83 20.13 19.11
CA SER A 24 7.16 20.86 20.35
C SER A 24 5.95 21.25 21.21
N ALA A 25 4.72 20.94 20.81
CA ALA A 25 3.51 21.30 21.53
C ALA A 25 2.65 20.08 21.86
N TYR A 26 2.14 20.02 23.10
CA TYR A 26 1.15 19.00 23.47
C TYR A 26 -0.25 19.45 23.04
N VAL A 27 -0.96 18.59 22.32
CA VAL A 27 -2.39 18.68 22.03
C VAL A 27 -3.05 17.31 22.19
N PRO A 28 -4.38 17.27 22.44
CA PRO A 28 -5.12 16.02 22.38
C PRO A 28 -4.91 15.27 21.05
N PRO A 29 -5.05 13.94 21.03
CA PRO A 29 -4.87 13.15 19.81
C PRO A 29 -5.72 13.66 18.65
N ALA A 30 -5.11 13.71 17.46
CA ALA A 30 -5.79 14.17 16.26
C ALA A 30 -6.94 13.23 15.87
N THR A 31 -8.08 13.81 15.50
CA THR A 31 -9.21 13.07 14.93
C THR A 31 -8.96 12.79 13.44
N ALA A 32 -9.21 11.54 13.02
CA ALA A 32 -9.13 11.17 11.62
C ALA A 32 -10.37 11.64 10.84
N THR A 33 -10.16 12.36 9.73
CA THR A 33 -11.24 12.77 8.82
C THR A 33 -11.13 11.98 7.52
N LEU A 34 -12.22 11.34 7.09
CA LEU A 34 -12.28 10.69 5.78
C LEU A 34 -12.18 11.75 4.68
N ILE A 35 -11.23 11.57 3.75
CA ILE A 35 -11.00 12.52 2.65
C ILE A 35 -11.03 11.86 1.28
N GLY A 36 -11.23 10.55 1.18
CA GLY A 36 -11.31 9.87 -0.10
C GLY A 36 -10.96 8.40 -0.02
N ALA A 37 -10.52 7.87 -1.15
CA ALA A 37 -10.19 6.47 -1.30
C ALA A 37 -8.97 6.28 -2.21
N GLY A 38 -8.33 5.12 -2.07
CA GLY A 38 -7.24 4.71 -2.92
C GLY A 38 -7.26 3.21 -3.17
N THR A 39 -6.60 2.83 -4.26
CA THR A 39 -6.48 1.46 -4.74
C THR A 39 -5.02 1.19 -5.07
N LEU A 40 -4.52 0.09 -4.53
CA LEU A 40 -3.23 -0.50 -4.86
C LEU A 40 -3.48 -1.64 -5.84
N THR A 41 -2.77 -1.62 -6.97
CA THR A 41 -2.81 -2.68 -7.99
C THR A 41 -1.40 -3.17 -8.25
N PHE A 42 -1.13 -4.43 -7.91
CA PHE A 42 0.15 -5.09 -8.19
C PHE A 42 0.04 -5.94 -9.44
N SER A 43 0.91 -5.69 -10.43
CA SER A 43 0.99 -6.49 -11.65
C SER A 43 2.08 -7.57 -11.58
N SER A 44 2.99 -7.46 -10.60
CA SER A 44 4.00 -8.47 -10.32
C SER A 44 4.45 -8.41 -8.86
N ALA A 45 5.42 -9.25 -8.48
CA ALA A 45 6.07 -9.19 -7.17
C ALA A 45 6.90 -7.91 -6.95
N THR A 46 7.24 -7.16 -8.00
CA THR A 46 8.15 -6.00 -7.92
C THR A 46 7.57 -4.71 -8.46
N THR A 47 6.37 -4.75 -9.07
CA THR A 47 5.75 -3.59 -9.71
C THR A 47 4.26 -3.48 -9.38
N GLY A 48 3.80 -2.24 -9.29
CA GLY A 48 2.39 -1.92 -9.09
C GLY A 48 2.08 -0.45 -9.28
N THR A 49 0.85 -0.05 -8.95
CA THR A 49 0.40 1.34 -8.95
C THR A 49 -0.44 1.64 -7.72
N PHE A 50 -0.33 2.88 -7.25
CA PHE A 50 -1.24 3.47 -6.27
C PHE A 50 -2.05 4.56 -6.95
N ALA A 51 -3.34 4.31 -7.15
CA ALA A 51 -4.29 5.30 -7.64
C ALA A 51 -5.12 5.82 -6.47
N TYR A 52 -5.27 7.13 -6.35
CA TYR A 52 -6.09 7.73 -5.30
C TYR A 52 -6.84 8.96 -5.77
N ALA A 53 -7.95 9.22 -5.09
CA ALA A 53 -8.68 10.47 -5.16
C ALA A 53 -8.91 10.97 -3.73
N VAL A 54 -8.51 12.22 -3.48
CA VAL A 54 -8.71 12.91 -2.20
C VAL A 54 -9.36 14.26 -2.42
N ASN A 55 -10.21 14.64 -1.49
CA ASN A 55 -10.82 15.95 -1.37
C ASN A 55 -10.95 16.28 0.12
N ASP A 56 -10.26 17.34 0.55
CA ASP A 56 -10.36 17.86 1.92
C ASP A 56 -10.92 19.30 2.00
N GLY A 57 -11.55 19.74 0.90
CA GLY A 57 -12.07 21.08 0.68
C GLY A 57 -11.06 21.98 -0.03
N ALA A 58 -9.92 22.25 0.61
CA ALA A 58 -8.89 23.13 0.06
C ALA A 58 -7.91 22.39 -0.87
N ASN A 59 -7.70 21.10 -0.62
CA ASN A 59 -6.80 20.25 -1.38
C ASN A 59 -7.62 19.14 -2.06
N VAL A 60 -7.59 19.14 -3.39
CA VAL A 60 -8.22 18.11 -4.22
C VAL A 60 -7.17 17.54 -5.15
N ALA A 61 -7.01 16.21 -5.15
CA ALA A 61 -6.07 15.55 -6.02
C ALA A 61 -6.59 14.17 -6.43
N THR A 62 -6.46 13.88 -7.71
CA THR A 62 -6.62 12.54 -8.26
C THR A 62 -5.33 12.20 -9.00
N GLN A 63 -4.62 11.17 -8.54
CA GLN A 63 -3.33 10.79 -9.12
C GLN A 63 -3.17 9.27 -9.13
N THR A 64 -2.35 8.83 -10.07
CA THR A 64 -1.78 7.48 -10.08
C THR A 64 -0.27 7.60 -9.99
N LYS A 65 0.33 6.85 -9.08
CA LYS A 65 1.77 6.78 -8.87
C LYS A 65 2.24 5.34 -9.05
N THR A 66 3.39 5.16 -9.67
CA THR A 66 4.00 3.84 -9.80
C THR A 66 4.58 3.39 -8.46
N ILE A 67 4.57 2.07 -8.24
CA ILE A 67 5.25 1.40 -7.14
C ILE A 67 6.29 0.50 -7.76
N GLU A 68 7.53 0.65 -7.33
CA GLU A 68 8.65 -0.19 -7.74
C GLU A 68 9.37 -0.72 -6.49
N LEU A 69 9.83 -1.96 -6.56
CA LEU A 69 10.64 -2.54 -5.49
C LEU A 69 11.98 -1.81 -5.39
N GLN A 70 12.22 -1.15 -4.26
CA GLN A 70 13.51 -0.57 -3.96
C GLN A 70 14.51 -1.68 -3.58
N THR A 71 15.61 -1.79 -4.33
CA THR A 71 16.66 -2.78 -4.10
C THR A 71 17.92 -2.11 -3.55
N PHE A 72 18.55 -2.73 -2.55
CA PHE A 72 19.78 -2.24 -1.92
C PHE A 72 20.95 -3.22 -2.12
N GLY A 73 20.93 -3.96 -3.23
CA GLY A 73 21.86 -5.05 -3.54
C GLY A 73 21.18 -6.15 -4.36
N PRO A 74 21.85 -7.30 -4.60
CA PRO A 74 21.25 -8.44 -5.27
C PRO A 74 19.98 -8.91 -4.54
N VAL A 75 18.87 -9.06 -5.28
CA VAL A 75 17.61 -9.54 -4.72
C VAL A 75 17.69 -11.07 -4.60
N PRO A 76 17.47 -11.66 -3.42
CA PRO A 76 17.45 -13.11 -3.27
C PRO A 76 16.28 -13.69 -4.08
N THR A 77 16.54 -14.74 -4.84
CA THR A 77 15.48 -15.54 -5.46
C THR A 77 14.86 -16.44 -4.40
N CYS A 78 13.58 -16.22 -4.10
CA CYS A 78 12.82 -17.14 -3.27
C CYS A 78 12.47 -18.37 -4.11
N VAL A 79 13.25 -19.43 -3.94
CA VAL A 79 12.87 -20.77 -4.41
C VAL A 79 12.22 -21.50 -3.25
N TRP A 80 10.92 -21.77 -3.35
CA TRP A 80 10.34 -22.83 -2.54
C TRP A 80 11.04 -24.12 -2.98
N GLY A 81 11.51 -24.92 -2.02
CA GLY A 81 12.05 -26.25 -2.28
C GLY A 81 10.93 -27.16 -2.77
N ALA A 82 10.45 -26.95 -4.00
CA ALA A 82 9.69 -27.96 -4.71
C ALA A 82 10.63 -29.14 -4.84
N GLN A 83 10.42 -30.18 -4.03
CA GLN A 83 11.08 -31.45 -4.21
C GLN A 83 10.77 -31.89 -5.66
N PRO A 84 11.74 -31.87 -6.60
CA PRO A 84 11.47 -32.16 -8.00
C PRO A 84 10.98 -33.58 -8.21
N ASP A 85 11.23 -34.45 -7.22
CA ASP A 85 10.78 -35.82 -7.16
C ASP A 85 9.78 -36.04 -6.02
N LEU A 86 8.49 -35.92 -6.33
CA LEU A 86 7.41 -36.15 -5.37
C LEU A 86 7.40 -37.59 -4.81
N THR A 87 8.15 -38.53 -5.39
CA THR A 87 8.27 -39.89 -4.85
C THR A 87 9.13 -39.97 -3.58
N LEU A 88 9.88 -38.91 -3.27
CA LEU A 88 10.70 -38.78 -2.06
C LEU A 88 9.94 -38.14 -0.88
N ALA A 89 8.66 -37.78 -1.04
CA ALA A 89 7.83 -37.32 0.05
C ALA A 89 7.32 -38.53 0.86
N THR A 90 7.86 -38.73 2.07
CA THR A 90 7.39 -39.73 3.05
C THR A 90 6.23 -39.21 3.89
#